data_AF-A0A2S2GAU4-F1
#
_entry.id   AF-A0A2S2GAU4-F1
#
_cell.length_a   1.000
_cell.length_b   1.000
_cell.length_c   1.000
_cell.angle_alpha   90.00
_cell.angle_beta   90.00
_cell.angle_gamma   90.00
#
_symmetry.space_group_name_H-M   'P 1'
#
loop_
_entity.id
_entity.type
_entity.pdbx_description
1 polymer ?
#
loop_
_entity_poly.entity_id
_entity_poly.type
_entity_poly.pdbx_seq_one_letter_code
_entity_poly.pdbx_strand_id
1 'polypeptide(L)'
;MSQPVQPPNPPQQPYGGGQPTDGNPYAQQPGGPNPPQPGAPYPPQPAAPTGNPFAQQPGAQPGQFGGAPFQPAPPARTNIGLGVAAALGAAIVAAILYGVIAGSIEREIGYAAVGVGFLVGFVGSKVGGSNPAVIGAGVVFSLVAVFFGQLIGMSMIVADALHVSFSEIFFDRFGALLDVWKEEADFMTYLFLLLGPVAAFGGARKAVG
;
A
#
# COMPACT_ATOMS: atom_id res chain seq x y z
N MET A 1 -3.88 -38.00 53.24
CA MET A 1 -3.99 -36.61 53.72
C MET A 1 -2.70 -35.89 53.36
N SER A 2 -2.76 -34.96 52.41
CA SER A 2 -1.85 -33.81 52.18
C SER A 2 -2.65 -32.84 51.30
N GLN A 3 -2.83 -31.60 51.74
CA GLN A 3 -3.70 -30.60 51.10
C GLN A 3 -3.13 -30.05 49.77
N PRO A 4 -3.97 -29.64 48.80
CA PRO A 4 -3.55 -28.82 47.67
C PRO A 4 -3.52 -27.33 48.03
N VAL A 5 -2.48 -26.62 47.58
CA VAL A 5 -2.27 -25.17 47.79
C VAL A 5 -3.04 -24.37 46.73
N GLN A 6 -3.75 -23.32 47.16
CA GLN A 6 -4.50 -22.42 46.27
C GLN A 6 -3.60 -21.40 45.55
N PRO A 7 -3.85 -21.10 44.25
CA PRO A 7 -3.19 -20.00 43.55
C PRO A 7 -3.82 -18.63 43.90
N PRO A 8 -3.02 -17.56 44.07
CA PRO A 8 -3.53 -16.20 44.30
C PRO A 8 -4.18 -15.57 43.06
N ASN A 9 -5.28 -14.85 43.28
CA ASN A 9 -6.11 -14.19 42.28
C ASN A 9 -5.56 -12.77 41.94
N PRO A 10 -5.50 -12.33 40.67
CA PRO A 10 -5.16 -10.95 40.31
C PRO A 10 -6.38 -10.00 40.40
N PRO A 11 -6.26 -8.81 41.02
CA PRO A 11 -7.31 -7.80 40.99
C PRO A 11 -7.34 -7.02 39.66
N GLN A 12 -8.57 -6.78 39.20
CA GLN A 12 -8.97 -6.11 37.95
C GLN A 12 -8.67 -4.60 37.99
N GLN A 13 -8.36 -4.00 36.83
CA GLN A 13 -8.44 -2.55 36.63
C GLN A 13 -9.59 -2.17 35.68
N PRO A 14 -10.54 -1.31 36.11
CA PRO A 14 -11.66 -0.83 35.31
C PRO A 14 -11.31 0.29 34.30
N TYR A 15 -11.75 0.05 33.06
CA TYR A 15 -12.42 0.91 32.08
C TYR A 15 -12.25 2.45 32.04
N GLY A 16 -12.06 2.94 30.79
CA GLY A 16 -12.62 4.19 30.27
C GLY A 16 -11.63 5.36 30.24
N GLY A 17 -11.43 6.11 29.16
CA GLY A 17 -12.16 6.30 27.91
C GLY A 17 -11.92 7.75 27.46
N GLY A 18 -11.84 8.01 26.15
CA GLY A 18 -12.05 9.35 25.58
C GLY A 18 -10.82 10.12 25.04
N GLN A 19 -10.79 10.24 23.71
CA GLN A 19 -10.20 11.30 22.85
C GLN A 19 -10.73 12.72 23.22
N PRO A 20 -10.40 13.84 22.50
CA PRO A 20 -9.38 14.09 21.45
C PRO A 20 -8.64 15.48 21.53
N THR A 21 -7.77 15.70 20.53
CA THR A 21 -7.58 16.93 19.70
C THR A 21 -6.64 18.08 20.07
N ASP A 22 -5.88 18.43 19.02
CA ASP A 22 -5.46 19.77 18.56
C ASP A 22 -4.20 20.44 19.12
N GLY A 23 -3.15 20.42 18.30
CA GLY A 23 -1.95 21.25 18.44
C GLY A 23 -2.13 22.66 17.93
N ASN A 24 -1.21 23.58 18.27
CA ASN A 24 -0.80 24.70 17.41
C ASN A 24 0.41 25.51 17.99
N PRO A 25 0.96 26.56 17.33
CA PRO A 25 2.22 26.49 16.58
C PRO A 25 3.11 27.73 16.82
N TYR A 26 3.45 28.09 18.06
CA TYR A 26 4.13 29.38 18.35
C TYR A 26 5.64 29.27 18.56
N ALA A 27 6.32 28.47 17.73
CA ALA A 27 7.76 28.58 17.57
C ALA A 27 8.09 29.82 16.71
N GLN A 28 8.23 31.00 17.32
CA GLN A 28 8.91 32.15 16.70
C GLN A 28 9.89 32.83 17.69
N GLN A 29 11.17 32.77 17.31
CA GLN A 29 12.39 33.48 17.73
C GLN A 29 12.31 35.00 17.42
N PRO A 30 13.38 35.84 17.48
CA PRO A 30 14.62 35.93 18.30
C PRO A 30 14.97 37.39 18.74
N GLY A 31 16.05 37.60 19.53
CA GLY A 31 16.98 38.74 19.29
C GLY A 31 17.32 39.74 20.43
N GLY A 32 18.62 40.10 20.49
CA GLY A 32 19.08 41.49 20.70
C GLY A 32 19.61 41.91 22.10
N PRO A 33 20.85 42.43 22.23
CA PRO A 33 21.43 42.91 23.50
C PRO A 33 21.20 44.43 23.71
N ASN A 34 20.84 44.87 24.93
CA ASN A 34 20.81 46.30 25.30
C ASN A 34 21.26 46.53 26.79
N PRO A 35 21.84 47.71 27.13
CA PRO A 35 22.74 47.98 28.27
C PRO A 35 22.04 48.37 29.61
N PRO A 36 22.77 48.50 30.75
CA PRO A 36 22.18 48.38 32.08
C PRO A 36 21.63 49.70 32.64
N GLN A 37 20.45 49.62 33.27
CA GLN A 37 19.92 50.67 34.16
C GLN A 37 19.87 50.19 35.64
N PRO A 38 20.24 51.05 36.60
CA PRO A 38 20.42 50.68 38.00
C PRO A 38 19.16 50.88 38.86
N GLY A 39 18.89 49.93 39.77
CA GLY A 39 18.19 50.20 41.02
C GLY A 39 16.80 49.59 41.21
N ALA A 40 16.74 48.29 41.54
CA ALA A 40 15.77 47.69 42.48
C ALA A 40 16.18 46.23 42.75
N PRO A 41 16.29 45.76 44.01
CA PRO A 41 16.69 44.40 44.31
C PRO A 41 15.50 43.45 44.11
N TYR A 42 15.38 42.88 42.91
CA TYR A 42 14.56 41.68 42.72
C TYR A 42 15.35 40.45 43.21
N PRO A 43 14.72 39.51 43.93
CA PRO A 43 15.35 38.24 44.30
C PRO A 43 15.75 37.44 43.05
N PRO A 44 16.82 36.62 43.09
CA PRO A 44 17.27 35.85 41.94
C PRO A 44 16.16 34.89 41.47
N GLN A 45 15.71 35.06 40.24
CA GLN A 45 14.78 34.16 39.57
C GLN A 45 15.52 32.85 39.25
N PRO A 46 15.04 31.67 39.69
CA PRO A 46 15.69 30.40 39.40
C PRO A 46 15.73 30.17 37.88
N ALA A 47 16.89 29.75 37.37
CA ALA A 47 17.04 29.32 35.98
C ALA A 47 15.98 28.25 35.65
N ALA A 48 15.27 28.44 34.52
CA ALA A 48 14.31 27.47 34.05
C ALA A 48 14.99 26.11 33.82
N PRO A 49 14.44 24.99 34.32
CA PRO A 49 14.99 23.67 34.05
C PRO A 49 14.89 23.36 32.56
N THR A 50 16.02 23.41 31.85
CA THR A 50 16.15 22.80 30.52
C THR A 50 16.19 21.28 30.71
N GLY A 51 15.03 20.65 30.78
CA GLY A 51 14.89 19.21 30.87
C GLY A 51 13.48 18.77 30.52
N ASN A 52 13.35 17.88 29.54
CA ASN A 52 12.07 17.28 29.17
C ASN A 52 11.40 16.67 30.42
N PRO A 53 10.19 17.11 30.80
CA PRO A 53 9.54 16.69 32.05
C PRO A 53 9.02 15.23 32.04
N PHE A 54 9.16 14.52 30.92
CA PHE A 54 8.89 13.08 30.84
C PHE A 54 10.03 12.20 31.40
N ALA A 55 11.15 12.79 31.82
CA ALA A 55 12.29 12.04 32.34
C ALA A 55 12.14 11.59 33.82
N GLN A 56 11.06 11.96 34.51
CA GLN A 56 10.92 11.71 35.94
C GLN A 56 9.54 11.14 36.28
N GLN A 57 9.32 9.87 35.92
CA GLN A 57 8.35 9.04 36.63
C GLN A 57 9.10 8.20 37.68
N PRO A 58 8.76 8.33 38.98
CA PRO A 58 9.35 7.53 40.04
C PRO A 58 8.76 6.11 39.97
N GLY A 59 9.57 5.16 39.51
CA GLY A 59 9.18 3.74 39.41
C GLY A 59 9.90 2.92 38.34
N ALA A 60 10.71 3.53 37.47
CA ALA A 60 11.53 2.78 36.52
C ALA A 60 12.72 2.11 37.24
N GLN A 61 12.49 0.90 37.72
CA GLN A 61 13.51 0.00 38.25
C GLN A 61 14.62 -0.18 37.19
N PRO A 62 15.89 0.16 37.49
CA PRO A 62 16.98 0.04 36.53
C PRO A 62 17.25 -1.43 36.26
N GLY A 63 16.94 -1.91 35.06
CA GLY A 63 17.49 -3.17 34.56
C GLY A 63 16.55 -4.22 33.96
N GLN A 64 15.31 -3.90 33.53
CA GLN A 64 14.47 -4.92 32.88
C GLN A 64 13.65 -4.52 31.64
N PHE A 65 14.10 -3.51 30.89
CA PHE A 65 13.73 -3.39 29.48
C PHE A 65 14.93 -3.81 28.65
N GLY A 66 15.03 -5.11 28.40
CA GLY A 66 15.89 -5.65 27.36
C GLY A 66 15.43 -5.05 26.03
N GLY A 67 16.05 -3.94 25.66
CA GLY A 67 15.87 -3.33 24.36
C GLY A 67 16.22 -4.37 23.32
N ALA A 68 15.21 -4.88 22.61
CA ALA A 68 15.49 -5.42 21.29
C ALA A 68 16.26 -4.32 20.55
N PRO A 69 17.46 -4.61 20.01
CA PRO A 69 18.20 -3.64 19.23
C PRO A 69 17.25 -3.06 18.19
N PHE A 70 17.18 -1.73 18.10
CA PHE A 70 16.48 -1.07 17.00
C PHE A 70 17.13 -1.58 15.72
N GLN A 71 16.46 -2.51 15.04
CA GLN A 71 16.93 -2.98 13.74
C GLN A 71 16.74 -1.83 12.77
N PRO A 72 17.80 -1.33 12.11
CA PRO A 72 17.66 -0.33 11.08
C PRO A 72 16.65 -0.81 10.05
N ALA A 73 15.71 0.05 9.65
CA ALA A 73 14.81 -0.26 8.54
C ALA A 73 15.66 -0.70 7.33
N PRO A 74 15.30 -1.81 6.65
CA PRO A 74 16.05 -2.27 5.49
C PRO A 74 16.25 -1.13 4.48
N PRO A 75 17.41 -1.07 3.78
CA PRO A 75 17.66 -0.06 2.78
C PRO A 75 16.49 0.03 1.79
N ALA A 76 16.00 1.24 1.56
CA ALA A 76 14.96 1.46 0.57
C ALA A 76 15.47 0.94 -0.79
N ARG A 77 14.71 0.07 -1.43
CA ARG A 77 15.00 -0.38 -2.80
C ARG A 77 14.77 0.84 -3.71
N THR A 78 15.78 1.30 -4.43
CA THR A 78 15.73 2.59 -5.18
C THR A 78 15.63 2.44 -6.70
N ASN A 79 15.47 1.22 -7.21
CA ASN A 79 15.48 0.97 -8.66
C ASN A 79 14.11 1.22 -9.30
N ILE A 80 13.70 2.50 -9.36
CA ILE A 80 12.39 2.92 -9.89
C ILE A 80 12.19 2.41 -11.33
N GLY A 81 13.16 2.66 -12.22
CA GLY A 81 13.06 2.28 -13.64
C GLY A 81 12.91 0.77 -13.84
N LEU A 82 13.70 -0.03 -13.12
CA LEU A 82 13.57 -1.49 -13.16
C LEU A 82 12.24 -1.97 -12.57
N GLY A 83 11.74 -1.32 -11.51
CA GLY A 83 10.43 -1.61 -10.95
C GLY A 83 9.28 -1.37 -11.92
N VAL A 84 9.30 -0.23 -12.62
CA VAL A 84 8.31 0.10 -13.65
C VAL A 84 8.40 -0.88 -14.83
N ALA A 85 9.62 -1.19 -15.30
CA ALA A 85 9.81 -2.16 -16.38
C ALA A 85 9.34 -3.56 -15.99
N ALA A 86 9.61 -3.99 -14.75
CA ALA A 86 9.14 -5.27 -14.23
C ALA A 86 7.61 -5.32 -14.12
N ALA A 87 6.97 -4.24 -13.67
CA ALA A 87 5.52 -4.12 -13.65
C ALA A 87 4.92 -4.20 -15.05
N LEU A 88 5.51 -3.51 -16.04
CA LEU A 88 5.06 -3.57 -17.43
C LEU A 88 5.20 -4.97 -18.02
N GLY A 89 6.36 -5.63 -17.80
CA GLY A 89 6.56 -7.01 -18.25
C GLY A 89 5.55 -7.98 -17.63
N ALA A 90 5.31 -7.86 -16.32
CA ALA A 90 4.29 -8.65 -15.64
C ALA A 90 2.88 -8.38 -16.21
N ALA A 91 2.55 -7.13 -16.52
CA ALA A 91 1.26 -6.74 -17.07
C ALA A 91 1.00 -7.35 -18.45
N ILE A 92 2.00 -7.32 -19.34
CA ILE A 92 1.90 -7.92 -20.67
C ILE A 92 1.68 -9.43 -20.55
N VAL A 93 2.50 -10.12 -19.74
CA VAL A 93 2.38 -11.58 -19.55
C VAL A 93 1.03 -11.94 -18.94
N ALA A 94 0.59 -11.20 -17.92
CA ALA A 94 -0.67 -11.45 -17.24
C ALA A 94 -1.88 -11.20 -18.15
N ALA A 95 -1.85 -10.16 -18.99
CA ALA A 95 -2.90 -9.88 -19.98
C ALA A 95 -3.04 -11.03 -20.99
N ILE A 96 -1.92 -11.50 -21.54
CA ILE A 96 -1.90 -12.63 -22.49
C ILE A 96 -2.42 -13.89 -21.82
N LEU A 97 -1.92 -14.24 -20.62
CA LEU A 97 -2.36 -15.44 -19.90
C LEU A 97 -3.85 -15.37 -19.56
N TYR A 98 -4.33 -14.24 -19.07
CA TYR A 98 -5.74 -14.05 -18.76
C TYR A 98 -6.60 -14.21 -20.03
N GLY A 99 -6.25 -13.53 -21.12
CA GLY A 99 -7.00 -13.60 -22.37
C GLY A 99 -7.01 -14.98 -23.00
N VAL A 100 -5.85 -15.67 -23.04
CA VAL A 100 -5.77 -17.04 -23.55
C VAL A 100 -6.62 -17.99 -22.71
N ILE A 101 -6.56 -17.89 -21.38
CA ILE A 101 -7.39 -18.74 -20.50
C ILE A 101 -8.87 -18.45 -20.75
N ALA A 102 -9.29 -17.18 -20.70
CA ALA A 102 -10.69 -16.78 -20.88
C ALA A 102 -11.24 -17.19 -22.25
N GLY A 103 -10.46 -16.98 -23.31
CA GLY A 103 -10.81 -17.38 -24.66
C GLY A 103 -10.88 -18.89 -24.86
N SER A 104 -10.02 -19.67 -24.17
CA SER A 104 -10.02 -21.14 -24.31
C SER A 104 -11.16 -21.82 -23.56
N ILE A 105 -11.73 -21.19 -22.55
CA ILE A 105 -12.84 -21.77 -21.76
C ILE A 105 -14.19 -21.11 -22.03
N GLU A 106 -14.24 -20.17 -22.99
CA GLU A 106 -15.43 -19.37 -23.35
C GLU A 106 -16.13 -18.73 -22.14
N ARG A 107 -15.37 -18.43 -21.08
CA ARG A 107 -15.88 -17.89 -19.82
C ARG A 107 -14.97 -16.80 -19.29
N GLU A 108 -15.58 -15.69 -18.93
CA GLU A 108 -14.88 -14.64 -18.20
C GLU A 108 -14.68 -15.05 -16.74
N ILE A 109 -13.44 -14.96 -16.30
CA ILE A 109 -13.07 -15.20 -14.92
C ILE A 109 -12.96 -13.85 -14.21
N GLY A 110 -14.05 -13.36 -13.61
CA GLY A 110 -14.05 -12.07 -12.91
C GLY A 110 -13.00 -11.97 -11.79
N TYR A 111 -12.68 -13.09 -11.13
CA TYR A 111 -11.63 -13.17 -10.12
C TYR A 111 -10.20 -13.09 -10.69
N ALA A 112 -10.02 -13.25 -12.01
CA ALA A 112 -8.70 -13.15 -12.65
C ALA A 112 -8.16 -11.72 -12.56
N ALA A 113 -9.02 -10.71 -12.59
CA ALA A 113 -8.60 -9.32 -12.47
C ALA A 113 -7.84 -9.04 -11.17
N VAL A 114 -8.28 -9.64 -10.05
CA VAL A 114 -7.59 -9.55 -8.76
C VAL A 114 -6.21 -10.20 -8.83
N GLY A 115 -6.11 -11.38 -9.44
CA GLY A 115 -4.84 -12.09 -9.62
C GLY A 115 -3.85 -11.33 -10.51
N VAL A 116 -4.33 -10.83 -11.65
CA VAL A 116 -3.55 -9.99 -12.58
C VAL A 116 -3.05 -8.74 -11.87
N GLY A 117 -3.95 -8.00 -11.21
CA GLY A 117 -3.59 -6.80 -10.47
C GLY A 117 -2.55 -7.06 -9.39
N PHE A 118 -2.82 -8.04 -8.52
CA PHE A 118 -1.89 -8.43 -7.45
C PHE A 118 -0.51 -8.79 -8.01
N LEU A 119 -0.44 -9.60 -9.07
CA LEU A 119 0.82 -10.02 -9.67
C LEU A 119 1.62 -8.83 -10.20
N VAL A 120 0.98 -7.92 -10.94
CA VAL A 120 1.61 -6.74 -11.54
C VAL A 120 2.18 -5.83 -10.45
N GLY A 121 1.37 -5.50 -9.44
CA GLY A 121 1.82 -4.67 -8.32
C GLY A 121 2.91 -5.34 -7.48
N PHE A 122 2.78 -6.65 -7.23
CA PHE A 122 3.77 -7.41 -6.48
C PHE A 122 5.12 -7.44 -7.19
N VAL A 123 5.16 -7.79 -8.49
CA VAL A 123 6.41 -7.85 -9.26
C VAL A 123 7.07 -6.48 -9.35
N GLY A 124 6.29 -5.44 -9.66
CA GLY A 124 6.78 -4.07 -9.73
C GLY A 124 7.44 -3.61 -8.43
N SER A 125 6.73 -3.71 -7.30
CA SER A 125 7.26 -3.29 -6.00
C SER A 125 8.28 -4.26 -5.40
N LYS A 126 8.31 -5.53 -5.83
CA LYS A 126 9.38 -6.46 -5.45
C LYS A 126 10.73 -5.96 -5.96
N VAL A 127 10.76 -5.44 -7.19
CA VAL A 127 11.98 -4.90 -7.82
C VAL A 127 12.22 -3.42 -7.44
N GLY A 128 11.19 -2.58 -7.50
CA GLY A 128 11.30 -1.12 -7.35
C GLY A 128 11.01 -0.56 -5.95
N GLY A 129 10.65 -1.41 -4.99
CA GLY A 129 10.35 -0.98 -3.62
C GLY A 129 9.02 -0.23 -3.46
N SER A 130 8.91 0.55 -2.37
CA SER A 130 7.71 1.32 -1.99
C SER A 130 7.62 2.70 -2.67
N ASN A 131 8.38 2.93 -3.74
CA ASN A 131 8.33 4.22 -4.43
C ASN A 131 6.93 4.47 -5.02
N PRO A 132 6.29 5.63 -4.76
CA PRO A 132 4.95 5.94 -5.26
C PRO A 132 4.80 5.83 -6.78
N ALA A 133 5.86 6.14 -7.55
CA ALA A 133 5.83 6.01 -9.01
C ALA A 133 5.75 4.54 -9.46
N VAL A 134 6.44 3.62 -8.78
CA VAL A 134 6.38 2.18 -9.08
C VAL A 134 5.00 1.63 -8.74
N ILE A 135 4.46 2.00 -7.58
CA ILE A 135 3.13 1.59 -7.15
C ILE A 135 2.07 2.14 -8.12
N GLY A 136 2.14 3.43 -8.46
CA GLY A 136 1.25 4.07 -9.41
C GLY A 136 1.32 3.43 -10.80
N ALA A 137 2.51 3.11 -11.29
CA ALA A 137 2.69 2.38 -12.55
C ALA A 137 2.02 1.00 -12.49
N GLY A 138 2.21 0.24 -11.40
CA GLY A 138 1.57 -1.06 -11.23
C GLY A 138 0.04 -0.98 -11.24
N VAL A 139 -0.53 0.04 -10.59
CA VAL A 139 -1.97 0.33 -10.59
C VAL A 139 -2.47 0.60 -12.02
N VAL A 140 -1.82 1.48 -12.76
CA VAL A 140 -2.22 1.81 -14.14
C VAL A 140 -2.05 0.60 -15.07
N PHE A 141 -0.91 -0.09 -15.00
CA PHE A 141 -0.64 -1.25 -15.84
C PHE A 141 -1.58 -2.41 -15.55
N SER A 142 -2.04 -2.59 -14.30
CA SER A 142 -3.04 -3.61 -13.99
C SER A 142 -4.38 -3.35 -14.65
N LEU A 143 -4.86 -2.10 -14.69
CA LEU A 143 -6.08 -1.74 -15.38
C LEU A 143 -5.97 -2.06 -16.88
N VAL A 144 -4.87 -1.64 -17.48
CA VAL A 144 -4.57 -1.90 -18.90
C VAL A 144 -4.47 -3.41 -19.15
N ALA A 145 -3.80 -4.17 -18.29
CA ALA A 145 -3.63 -5.60 -18.45
C ALA A 145 -4.96 -6.37 -18.40
N VAL A 146 -5.84 -6.02 -17.45
CA VAL A 146 -7.16 -6.65 -17.34
C VAL A 146 -8.00 -6.32 -18.58
N PHE A 147 -8.04 -5.05 -18.98
CA PHE A 147 -8.76 -4.64 -20.19
C PHE A 147 -8.26 -5.36 -21.45
N PHE A 148 -6.94 -5.37 -21.68
CA PHE A 148 -6.37 -6.06 -22.85
C PHE A 148 -6.57 -7.57 -22.79
N GLY A 149 -6.54 -8.19 -21.61
CA GLY A 149 -6.84 -9.62 -21.50
C GLY A 149 -8.29 -9.95 -21.87
N GLN A 150 -9.27 -9.09 -21.54
CA GLN A 150 -10.64 -9.24 -22.04
C GLN A 150 -10.69 -9.18 -23.56
N LEU A 151 -10.05 -8.18 -24.18
CA LEU A 151 -10.02 -8.03 -25.64
C LEU A 151 -9.36 -9.23 -26.34
N ILE A 152 -8.27 -9.78 -25.75
CA ILE A 152 -7.62 -10.99 -26.27
C ILE A 152 -8.57 -12.19 -26.19
N GLY A 153 -9.21 -12.42 -25.04
CA GLY A 153 -10.14 -13.52 -24.85
C GLY A 153 -11.33 -13.44 -25.80
N MET A 154 -11.96 -12.26 -25.89
CA MET A 154 -13.06 -12.01 -26.81
C MET A 154 -12.65 -12.20 -28.28
N SER A 155 -11.44 -11.77 -28.66
CA SER A 155 -10.93 -11.99 -30.01
C SER A 155 -10.76 -13.46 -30.34
N MET A 156 -10.32 -14.28 -29.39
CA MET A 156 -10.20 -15.73 -29.58
C MET A 156 -11.57 -16.38 -29.77
N ILE A 157 -12.55 -16.01 -28.95
CA ILE A 157 -13.93 -16.52 -29.03
C ILE A 157 -14.56 -16.14 -30.38
N VAL A 158 -14.43 -14.89 -30.79
CA VAL A 158 -14.97 -14.40 -32.06
C VAL A 158 -14.25 -15.01 -33.26
N ALA A 159 -12.92 -15.16 -33.19
CA ALA A 159 -12.14 -15.77 -34.25
C ALA A 159 -12.57 -17.23 -34.49
N ASP A 160 -12.80 -17.99 -33.42
CA ASP A 160 -13.29 -19.36 -33.49
C ASP A 160 -14.71 -19.41 -34.08
N ALA A 161 -15.62 -18.55 -33.60
CA ALA A 161 -16.99 -18.47 -34.11
C ALA A 161 -17.06 -18.14 -35.61
N LEU A 162 -16.20 -17.23 -36.09
CA LEU A 162 -16.17 -16.78 -37.49
C LEU A 162 -15.23 -17.61 -38.38
N HIS A 163 -14.51 -18.59 -37.84
CA HIS A 163 -13.49 -19.39 -38.54
C HIS A 163 -12.41 -18.53 -39.23
N VAL A 164 -11.98 -17.45 -38.57
CA VAL A 164 -10.90 -16.56 -39.03
C VAL A 164 -9.74 -16.56 -38.03
N SER A 165 -8.64 -15.90 -38.37
CA SER A 165 -7.49 -15.81 -37.46
C SER A 165 -7.72 -14.82 -36.32
N PHE A 166 -7.17 -15.10 -35.13
CA PHE A 166 -7.11 -14.15 -34.01
C PHE A 166 -6.58 -12.78 -34.46
N SER A 167 -5.52 -12.78 -35.28
CA SER A 167 -4.89 -11.54 -35.74
C SER A 167 -5.83 -10.67 -36.55
N GLU A 168 -6.68 -11.25 -37.39
CA GLU A 168 -7.69 -10.51 -38.14
C GLU A 168 -8.68 -9.83 -37.20
N ILE A 169 -9.15 -10.53 -36.17
CA ILE A 169 -10.09 -9.94 -35.19
C ILE A 169 -9.40 -8.85 -34.36
N PHE A 170 -8.24 -9.15 -33.80
CA PHE A 170 -7.57 -8.29 -32.83
C PHE A 170 -6.91 -7.06 -33.48
N PHE A 171 -6.28 -7.21 -34.65
CA PHE A 171 -5.54 -6.12 -35.28
C PHE A 171 -6.33 -5.44 -36.40
N ASP A 172 -7.00 -6.20 -37.28
CA ASP A 172 -7.67 -5.62 -38.44
C ASP A 172 -9.09 -5.14 -38.11
N ARG A 173 -9.72 -5.75 -37.10
CA ARG A 173 -11.10 -5.44 -36.65
C ARG A 173 -11.18 -4.89 -35.23
N PHE A 174 -10.07 -4.33 -34.72
CA PHE A 174 -10.00 -3.81 -33.34
C PHE A 174 -11.12 -2.82 -32.99
N GLY A 175 -11.53 -1.98 -33.93
CA GLY A 175 -12.65 -1.04 -33.72
C GLY A 175 -13.97 -1.76 -33.44
N ALA A 176 -14.30 -2.77 -34.24
CA ALA A 176 -15.50 -3.59 -34.03
C ALA A 176 -15.40 -4.39 -32.73
N LEU A 177 -14.22 -4.92 -32.40
CA LEU A 177 -13.97 -5.60 -31.13
C LEU A 177 -14.23 -4.66 -29.93
N LEU A 178 -13.77 -3.41 -30.00
CA LEU A 178 -14.03 -2.42 -28.97
C LEU A 178 -15.51 -2.06 -28.85
N ASP A 179 -16.25 -2.05 -29.96
CA ASP A 179 -17.68 -1.75 -29.94
C ASP A 179 -18.48 -2.91 -29.31
N VAL A 180 -18.14 -4.16 -29.65
CA VAL A 180 -18.70 -5.36 -29.00
C VAL A 180 -18.38 -5.35 -27.51
N TRP A 181 -17.13 -5.08 -27.13
CA TRP A 181 -16.76 -4.98 -25.72
C TRP A 181 -17.59 -3.92 -24.98
N LYS A 182 -17.85 -2.76 -25.58
CA LYS A 182 -18.70 -1.72 -24.95
C LYS A 182 -20.15 -2.16 -24.83
N GLU A 183 -20.66 -2.92 -25.79
CA GLU A 183 -22.04 -3.42 -25.80
C GLU A 183 -22.25 -4.53 -24.76
N GLU A 184 -21.24 -5.39 -24.57
CA GLU A 184 -21.27 -6.45 -23.56
C GLU A 184 -20.85 -5.98 -22.16
N ALA A 185 -20.11 -4.88 -22.05
CA ALA A 185 -19.63 -4.37 -20.77
C ALA A 185 -20.80 -3.99 -19.84
N ASP A 186 -20.99 -4.81 -18.82
CA ASP A 186 -21.96 -4.58 -17.77
C ASP A 186 -21.29 -3.96 -16.53
N PHE A 187 -22.08 -3.74 -15.48
CA PHE A 187 -21.56 -3.24 -14.20
C PHE A 187 -20.44 -4.12 -13.62
N MET A 188 -20.52 -5.45 -13.79
CA MET A 188 -19.51 -6.38 -13.27
C MET A 188 -18.20 -6.25 -14.03
N THR A 189 -18.23 -6.04 -15.35
CA THR A 189 -17.03 -5.74 -16.16
C THR A 189 -16.26 -4.56 -15.57
N TYR A 190 -16.95 -3.44 -15.29
CA TYR A 190 -16.33 -2.26 -14.70
C TYR A 190 -15.85 -2.48 -13.26
N LEU A 191 -16.60 -3.27 -12.47
CA LEU A 191 -16.19 -3.66 -11.13
C LEU A 191 -14.88 -4.47 -11.16
N PHE A 192 -14.75 -5.44 -12.04
CA PHE A 192 -13.52 -6.24 -12.17
C PHE A 192 -12.35 -5.41 -12.73
N LEU A 193 -12.61 -4.51 -13.67
CA LEU A 193 -11.61 -3.54 -14.12
C LEU A 193 -11.08 -2.68 -12.98
N LEU A 194 -11.94 -2.28 -12.02
CA LEU A 194 -11.52 -1.54 -10.83
C LEU A 194 -10.78 -2.42 -9.81
N LEU A 195 -11.15 -3.69 -9.68
CA LEU A 195 -10.53 -4.61 -8.74
C LEU A 195 -9.07 -4.93 -9.09
N GLY A 196 -8.68 -4.89 -10.37
CA GLY A 196 -7.28 -5.01 -10.80
C GLY A 196 -6.35 -3.97 -10.12
N PRO A 197 -6.58 -2.67 -10.33
CA PRO A 197 -5.93 -1.56 -9.63
C PRO A 197 -5.87 -1.71 -8.11
N VAL A 198 -7.00 -2.07 -7.49
CA VAL A 198 -7.08 -2.25 -6.02
C VAL A 198 -6.18 -3.42 -5.58
N ALA A 199 -6.23 -4.54 -6.30
CA ALA A 199 -5.39 -5.70 -6.03
C ALA A 199 -3.90 -5.41 -6.29
N ALA A 200 -3.57 -4.57 -7.27
CA ALA A 200 -2.20 -4.14 -7.53
C ALA A 200 -1.61 -3.35 -6.36
N PHE A 201 -2.40 -2.50 -5.73
CA PHE A 201 -1.97 -1.86 -4.48
C PHE A 201 -1.72 -2.88 -3.36
N GLY A 202 -2.61 -3.87 -3.20
CA GLY A 202 -2.43 -4.98 -2.25
C GLY A 202 -1.15 -5.79 -2.53
N GLY A 203 -0.89 -6.14 -3.79
CA GLY A 203 0.32 -6.83 -4.23
C GLY A 203 1.59 -6.02 -3.96
N ALA A 204 1.54 -4.73 -4.23
CA ALA A 204 2.64 -3.82 -3.96
C ALA A 204 3.00 -3.76 -2.47
N ARG A 205 1.99 -3.64 -1.59
CA ARG A 205 2.17 -3.65 -0.13
C ARG A 205 2.79 -4.96 0.35
N LYS A 206 2.31 -6.09 -0.17
CA LYS A 206 2.82 -7.43 0.16
C LYS A 206 4.26 -7.67 -0.31
N ALA A 207 4.73 -6.95 -1.33
CA ALA A 207 6.09 -7.08 -1.83
C ALA A 207 7.14 -6.33 -0.98
N VAL A 208 6.70 -5.37 -0.16
CA VAL A 208 7.59 -4.48 0.60
C VAL A 208 7.48 -4.68 2.11
N GLY A 209 6.34 -5.16 2.61
CA GLY A 209 6.14 -5.57 4.01
C GLY A 209 6.40 -7.05 4.24
#